data_AF-A0A4R5J350-F1
#
_entry.id   AF-A0A4R5J350-F1
#
_cell.length_a   1.000
_cell.length_b   1.000
_cell.length_c   1.000
_cell.angle_alpha   90.00
_cell.angle_beta   90.00
_cell.angle_gamma   90.00
#
_symmetry.space_group_name_H-M   'P 1'
#
loop_
_entity.id
_entity.type
_entity.pdbx_description
1 polymer ?
#
loop_
_entity_poly.entity_id
_entity_poly.type
_entity_poly.pdbx_seq_one_letter_code
_entity_poly.pdbx_strand_id
1 'polypeptide(L)' 'MHTRSYHTTDVLNIVPPGTAESLERISAGLSAILLLLEKESERSESTHDIHCLLAMVKSQLDLAASELCSAD' A
#
# COMPACT_ATOMS: atom_id res chain seq x y z
N MET A 1 17.69 17.16 -41.11
CA MET A 1 16.46 16.40 -40.80
C MET A 1 16.55 15.95 -39.36
N HIS A 2 15.76 16.56 -38.46
CA HIS A 2 15.72 16.18 -37.05
C HIS A 2 14.77 14.98 -36.89
N THR A 3 15.31 13.80 -36.64
CA THR A 3 14.51 12.63 -36.23
C THR A 3 14.11 12.83 -34.78
N ARG A 4 12.85 13.23 -34.59
CA ARG A 4 12.19 13.39 -33.30
C ARG A 4 12.18 12.04 -32.57
N SER A 5 12.98 11.94 -31.50
CA SER A 5 12.98 10.82 -30.57
C SER A 5 11.67 10.90 -29.77
N TYR A 6 10.71 10.03 -30.08
CA TYR A 6 9.47 9.94 -29.32
C TYR A 6 9.70 9.05 -28.11
N HIS A 7 9.51 9.66 -26.93
CA HIS A 7 9.29 9.07 -25.62
C HIS A 7 9.13 7.54 -25.59
N THR A 8 10.19 6.83 -25.20
CA THR A 8 10.11 5.43 -24.76
C THR A 8 9.97 5.34 -23.23
N THR A 9 9.86 6.47 -22.53
CA THR A 9 9.85 6.53 -21.05
C THR A 9 8.44 6.55 -20.45
N ASP A 10 7.40 6.93 -21.21
CA ASP A 10 6.04 7.11 -20.67
C ASP A 10 5.19 5.82 -20.65
N VAL A 11 5.66 4.74 -21.28
CA VAL A 11 4.90 3.47 -21.37
C VAL A 11 5.07 2.62 -20.10
N LEU A 12 6.05 2.93 -19.25
CA LEU A 12 6.42 2.07 -18.11
C LEU A 12 5.74 2.42 -16.79
N ASN A 13 4.94 3.49 -16.70
CA ASN A 13 4.35 3.93 -15.44
C ASN A 13 2.81 4.03 -15.48
N ILE A 14 2.15 3.24 -16.34
CA ILE A 14 0.69 3.18 -16.34
C ILE A 14 0.24 2.32 -15.17
N VAL A 15 -0.21 2.96 -14.10
CA VAL A 15 -0.91 2.30 -13.00
C VAL A 15 -2.23 1.75 -13.55
N PRO A 16 -2.52 0.45 -13.42
CA PRO A 16 -3.78 -0.10 -13.91
C PRO A 16 -4.99 0.60 -13.27
N PRO A 17 -6.07 0.85 -14.04
CA PRO A 17 -7.29 1.43 -13.48
C PRO A 17 -7.83 0.54 -12.35
N GLY A 18 -8.23 1.16 -11.24
CA GLY A 18 -8.70 0.47 -10.04
C GLY A 18 -7.60 -0.02 -9.09
N THR A 19 -6.31 0.19 -9.39
CA THR A 19 -5.23 -0.14 -8.46
C THR A 19 -5.35 0.66 -7.15
N ALA A 20 -5.62 1.97 -7.22
CA ALA A 20 -5.81 2.80 -6.02
C ALA A 20 -6.96 2.28 -5.13
N GLU A 21 -8.14 2.03 -5.72
CA GLU A 21 -9.31 1.49 -5.01
C GLU A 21 -9.02 0.11 -4.38
N SER A 22 -8.23 -0.73 -5.06
CA SER A 22 -7.80 -2.02 -4.53
C SER A 22 -6.89 -1.85 -3.31
N LEU A 23 -5.91 -0.94 -3.39
CA LEU A 23 -5.00 -0.64 -2.28
C LEU A 23 -5.75 -0.06 -1.07
N GLU A 24 -6.72 0.82 -1.29
CA GLU A 24 -7.59 1.34 -0.24
C GLU A 24 -8.39 0.22 0.46
N ARG A 25 -8.99 -0.70 -0.31
CA ARG A 25 -9.70 -1.85 0.26
C ARG A 25 -8.77 -2.74 1.09
N ILE A 26 -7.55 -2.98 0.60
CA ILE A 26 -6.55 -3.77 1.33
C ILE A 26 -6.15 -3.05 2.61
N SER A 27 -5.88 -1.74 2.56
CA SER A 27 -5.54 -0.94 3.75
C SER A 27 -6.67 -0.95 4.80
N ALA A 28 -7.93 -0.82 4.37
CA ALA A 28 -9.08 -0.94 5.25
C ALA A 28 -9.17 -2.33 5.91
N GLY A 29 -8.94 -3.40 5.13
CA GLY A 29 -8.88 -4.77 5.64
C GLY A 29 -7.77 -4.95 6.69
N LEU A 30 -6.56 -4.45 6.42
CA LEU A 30 -5.45 -4.47 7.36
C LEU A 30 -5.74 -3.68 8.64
N SER A 31 -6.47 -2.56 8.54
CA SER A 31 -6.92 -1.78 9.70
C SER A 31 -7.82 -2.62 10.62
N ALA A 32 -8.75 -3.37 10.02
CA ALA A 32 -9.64 -4.25 10.77
C ALA A 32 -8.88 -5.41 11.44
N ILE A 33 -7.90 -6.01 10.75
CA ILE A 33 -7.06 -7.07 11.32
C ILE A 33 -6.22 -6.55 12.48
N LEU A 34 -5.61 -5.36 12.33
CA LEU A 34 -4.86 -4.71 13.42
C LEU A 34 -5.74 -4.49 14.66
N LEU A 35 -6.97 -4.00 14.48
CA LEU A 35 -7.91 -3.84 15.59
C LEU A 35 -8.26 -5.15 16.29
N LEU A 36 -8.34 -6.27 15.55
CA LEU A 36 -8.56 -7.58 16.13
C LEU A 36 -7.34 -8.08 16.90
N LEU A 37 -6.14 -7.85 16.35
CA LEU A 37 -4.88 -8.23 17.00
C LEU A 37 -4.61 -7.38 18.25
N GLU A 38 -4.93 -6.08 18.22
CA GLU A 38 -4.77 -5.18 19.38
C GLU A 38 -5.53 -5.71 20.59
N LYS A 39 -6.77 -6.19 20.40
CA LYS A 39 -7.61 -6.78 21.45
C LYS A 39 -7.02 -8.04 22.08
N GLU A 40 -6.23 -8.81 21.33
CA GLU A 40 -5.60 -10.04 21.82
C GLU A 40 -4.11 -9.85 22.16
N SER A 41 -3.52 -8.69 21.85
CA SER A 41 -2.09 -8.42 22.02
C SER A 41 -1.65 -8.41 23.48
N GLU A 42 -2.52 -7.95 24.39
CA GLU A 42 -2.26 -7.97 25.84
C GLU A 42 -2.21 -9.39 26.43
N ARG A 43 -2.70 -10.40 25.68
CA ARG A 43 -2.79 -11.79 26.13
C ARG A 43 -1.64 -12.66 25.62
N SER A 44 -0.87 -12.17 24.63
CA SER A 44 0.24 -12.93 24.06
C SER A 44 1.28 -12.00 23.42
N GLU A 45 2.54 -12.14 23.83
CA GLU A 45 3.70 -11.45 23.25
C GLU A 45 3.80 -11.69 21.73
N SER A 46 3.54 -12.91 21.27
CA SER A 46 3.54 -13.22 19.83
C SER A 46 2.46 -12.46 19.05
N THR A 47 1.31 -12.19 19.67
CA THR A 47 0.24 -11.40 19.05
C THR A 47 0.63 -9.93 18.98
N HIS A 48 1.30 -9.42 20.02
CA HIS A 48 1.87 -8.07 20.01
C HIS A 48 2.92 -7.89 18.90
N ASP A 49 3.85 -8.84 18.76
CA ASP A 49 4.86 -8.81 17.70
C ASP A 49 4.23 -8.82 16.30
N ILE A 50 3.23 -9.69 16.08
CA ILE A 50 2.48 -9.74 14.81
C ILE A 50 1.75 -8.41 14.57
N HIS A 51 1.14 -7.81 15.59
CA HIS A 51 0.51 -6.51 15.48
C HIS A 51 1.51 -5.44 15.04
N CYS A 52 2.68 -5.36 15.66
CA CYS A 52 3.73 -4.41 15.29
C CYS A 52 4.22 -4.59 13.85
N LEU A 53 4.49 -5.83 13.43
CA LEU A 53 4.90 -6.13 12.06
C LEU A 53 3.82 -5.75 11.05
N LEU A 54 2.56 -6.07 11.34
CA LEU A 54 1.45 -5.76 10.44
C LEU A 54 1.18 -4.25 10.35
N ALA A 55 1.37 -3.51 11.45
CA ALA A 55 1.25 -2.05 11.47
C ALA A 55 2.31 -1.40 10.57
N MET A 56 3.56 -1.91 10.61
CA MET A 56 4.61 -1.48 9.69
C MET A 56 4.27 -1.76 8.23
N VAL A 57 3.75 -2.95 7.92
CA VAL A 57 3.37 -3.31 6.54
C VAL A 57 2.25 -2.41 6.04
N LYS A 58 1.24 -2.14 6.88
CA LYS A 58 0.15 -1.21 6.53
C LYS A 58 0.69 0.19 6.25
N SER A 59 1.60 0.71 7.08
CA SER A 59 2.18 2.04 6.86
C SER A 59 2.92 2.14 5.53
N GLN A 60 3.64 1.09 5.13
CA GLN A 60 4.32 1.04 3.83
C GLN A 60 3.33 0.96 2.66
N LEU A 61 2.24 0.19 2.83
CA LEU A 61 1.16 0.13 1.85
C LEU A 61 0.48 1.50 1.66
N ASP A 62 0.16 2.19 2.75
CA ASP A 62 -0.49 3.51 2.71
C ASP A 62 0.42 4.55 2.05
N LEU A 63 1.72 4.51 2.33
CA LEU A 63 2.71 5.36 1.65
C LEU A 63 2.73 5.08 0.14
N ALA A 64 2.85 3.82 -0.26
CA ALA A 64 2.88 3.43 -1.67
C ALA A 64 1.57 3.79 -2.39
N ALA A 65 0.42 3.63 -1.73
CA ALA A 65 -0.87 4.04 -2.27
C ALA A 65 -0.96 5.57 -2.44
N SER A 66 -0.45 6.33 -1.48
CA SER A 66 -0.38 7.79 -1.57
C SER A 66 0.56 8.27 -2.68
N GLU A 67 1.71 7.62 -2.85
CA GLU A 67 2.65 7.93 -3.93
C GLU A 67 2.03 7.66 -5.30
N LEU A 68 1.31 6.54 -5.44
CA LEU A 68 0.58 6.19 -6.66
C LEU A 68 -0.55 7.20 -6.99
N CYS A 69 -1.34 7.62 -6.00
CA CYS A 69 -2.38 8.65 -6.20
C CYS A 69 -1.81 10.06 -6.44
N SER A 70 -0.59 10.35 -6.00
CA SER A 70 0.06 11.66 -6.24
C SER A 70 0.70 11.80 -7.62
N ALA A 71 0.75 10.71 -8.38
CA ALA A 71 1.34 10.64 -9.72
C ALA A 71 0.31 10.83 -10.85
N ASP A 72 -0.98 10.97 -10.53
CA ASP A 72 -2.08 11.35 -11.43
C ASP A 72 -2.25 12.89 -11.49
#